data_AF-A0A1B8UKU1-F1
#
_entry.id   AF-A0A1B8UKU1-F1
#
_cell.length_a   1.000
_cell.length_b   1.000
_cell.length_c   1.000
_cell.angle_alpha   90.00
_cell.angle_beta   90.00
_cell.angle_gamma   90.00
#
_symmetry.space_group_name_H-M   'P 1'
#
loop_
_entity.id
_entity.type
_entity.pdbx_description
1 polymer ?
#
loop_
_entity_poly.entity_id
_entity_poly.type
_entity_poly.pdbx_seq_one_letter_code
_entity_poly.pdbx_strand_id
1 'polypeptide(L)'
;MSLKPDSIVSLLKFLDYDFLTDEQFDKICDLDINNQEEQLQVIRTVLVPEYYGLNEKGQQSMKKVLEMCLEEKNPNLDRVFVSITMPFKSEIVDWKAFFKNIYKELFGEK
;
A
#
# COMPACT_ATOMS: atom_id res chain seq x y z
N MET A 1 -20.00 1.27 6.44
CA MET A 1 -18.89 1.25 7.42
C MET A 1 -17.94 2.35 7.00
N SER A 2 -17.56 3.28 7.87
CA SER A 2 -16.59 4.33 7.51
C SER A 2 -15.17 3.77 7.50
N LEU A 3 -14.34 4.21 6.55
CA LEU A 3 -12.92 3.87 6.50
C LEU A 3 -12.22 4.52 7.70
N LYS A 4 -11.53 3.71 8.51
CA LYS A 4 -10.76 4.17 9.65
C LYS A 4 -9.28 4.28 9.28
N PRO A 5 -8.55 5.30 9.77
CA PRO A 5 -7.10 5.43 9.53
C PRO A 5 -6.32 4.16 9.88
N ASP A 6 -6.61 3.51 11.01
CA ASP A 6 -5.93 2.27 11.45
C ASP A 6 -6.09 1.11 10.43
N SER A 7 -7.19 1.09 9.69
CA SER A 7 -7.41 0.10 8.63
C SER A 7 -6.47 0.34 7.45
N ILE A 8 -6.26 1.60 7.07
CA ILE A 8 -5.32 2.00 6.03
C ILE A 8 -3.88 1.75 6.50
N VAL A 9 -3.56 2.04 7.77
CA VAL A 9 -2.25 1.71 8.36
C VAL A 9 -1.99 0.21 8.26
N SER A 10 -2.98 -0.63 8.55
CA SER A 10 -2.83 -2.09 8.44
C SER A 10 -2.54 -2.58 7.02
N LEU A 11 -2.97 -1.84 5.99
CA LEU A 11 -2.68 -2.10 4.58
C LEU A 11 -1.25 -1.64 4.23
N LEU A 12 -0.86 -0.45 4.71
CA LEU A 12 0.37 0.22 4.30
C LEU A 12 1.58 -0.10 5.17
N LYS A 13 1.39 -0.70 6.35
CA LYS A 13 2.48 -1.04 7.30
C LYS A 13 3.59 -1.87 6.68
N PHE A 14 3.31 -2.63 5.63
CA PHE A 14 4.31 -3.45 4.94
C PHE A 14 5.32 -2.61 4.16
N LEU A 15 4.96 -1.37 3.82
CA LEU A 15 5.84 -0.38 3.18
C LEU A 15 6.55 0.51 4.19
N ASP A 16 6.29 0.33 5.49
CA ASP A 16 6.99 1.03 6.53
C ASP A 16 8.42 0.52 6.65
N TYR A 17 9.37 1.43 6.85
CA TYR A 17 10.78 1.12 7.05
C TYR A 17 11.01 0.00 8.08
N ASP A 18 10.28 0.00 9.19
CA ASP A 18 10.46 -0.96 10.29
C ASP A 18 9.97 -2.39 9.93
N PHE A 19 9.22 -2.54 8.83
CA PHE A 19 8.66 -3.82 8.37
C PHE A 19 9.33 -4.37 7.12
N LEU A 20 10.24 -3.60 6.50
CA LEU A 20 10.95 -4.04 5.31
C LEU A 20 12.19 -4.85 5.70
N THR A 21 12.46 -5.90 4.93
CA THR A 21 13.78 -6.52 4.94
C THR A 21 14.80 -5.62 4.23
N ASP A 22 16.09 -5.76 4.56
CA ASP A 22 17.18 -5.03 3.89
C ASP A 22 17.11 -5.20 2.36
N GLU A 23 16.80 -6.42 1.88
CA GLU A 23 16.66 -6.70 0.44
C GLU A 23 15.46 -5.96 -0.20
N GLN A 24 14.33 -5.88 0.50
CA GLN A 24 13.18 -5.11 -0.01
C GLN A 24 13.48 -3.62 0.00
N PHE A 25 14.11 -3.11 1.06
CA PHE A 25 14.50 -1.71 1.20
C PHE A 25 15.43 -1.29 0.05
N ASP A 26 16.52 -2.03 -0.18
CA ASP A 26 17.49 -1.75 -1.23
C ASP A 26 16.87 -1.73 -2.64
N LYS A 27 15.79 -2.50 -2.85
CA LYS A 27 15.09 -2.56 -4.14
C LYS A 27 14.14 -1.39 -4.40
N ILE A 28 13.70 -0.68 -3.35
CA ILE A 28 12.60 0.30 -3.46
C ILE A 28 12.94 1.70 -2.97
N CYS A 29 14.00 1.89 -2.19
CA CYS A 29 14.28 3.17 -1.53
C CYS A 29 14.53 4.32 -2.51
N ASP A 30 15.19 4.04 -3.64
CA ASP A 30 15.50 5.04 -4.66
C ASP A 30 14.39 5.24 -5.71
N LEU A 31 13.32 4.44 -5.64
CA LEU A 31 12.21 4.49 -6.61
C LEU A 31 11.33 5.73 -6.40
N ASP A 32 10.92 6.33 -7.50
CA ASP A 32 9.88 7.34 -7.55
C ASP A 32 8.50 6.68 -7.53
N ILE A 33 7.87 6.69 -6.37
CA ILE A 33 6.54 6.12 -6.15
C ILE A 33 5.43 6.80 -7.01
N ASN A 34 5.71 7.95 -7.62
CA ASN A 34 4.78 8.64 -8.52
C ASN A 34 4.97 8.26 -10.00
N ASN A 35 6.08 7.58 -10.34
CA ASN A 35 6.23 6.92 -11.62
C ASN A 35 5.43 5.60 -11.62
N GLN A 36 4.58 5.38 -12.61
CA GLN A 36 3.70 4.21 -12.63
C GLN A 36 4.46 2.87 -12.67
N GLU A 37 5.53 2.76 -13.45
CA GLU A 37 6.28 1.50 -13.59
C GLU A 37 7.03 1.18 -12.29
N GLU A 38 7.68 2.18 -11.71
CA GLU A 38 8.38 2.05 -10.44
C GLU A 38 7.41 1.80 -9.27
N GLN A 39 6.23 2.43 -9.28
CA GLN A 39 5.16 2.15 -8.32
C GLN A 39 4.68 0.69 -8.39
N LEU A 40 4.51 0.13 -9.60
CA LEU A 40 4.17 -1.28 -9.77
C LEU A 40 5.31 -2.19 -9.27
N GLN A 41 6.56 -1.80 -9.47
CA GLN A 41 7.71 -2.52 -8.92
C GLN A 41 7.67 -2.55 -7.38
N VAL A 42 7.38 -1.43 -6.71
CA VAL A 42 7.20 -1.39 -5.25
C VAL A 42 6.11 -2.36 -4.80
N ILE A 43 4.94 -2.29 -5.44
CA ILE A 43 3.79 -3.14 -5.11
C ILE A 43 4.15 -4.63 -5.25
N ARG A 44 4.78 -5.02 -6.36
CA ARG A 44 5.17 -6.40 -6.64
C ARG A 44 6.29 -6.91 -5.72
N THR A 45 7.20 -6.03 -5.32
CA THR A 45 8.34 -6.39 -4.47
C THR A 45 7.94 -6.58 -3.01
N VAL A 46 6.99 -5.76 -2.53
CA VAL A 46 6.62 -5.75 -1.11
C VAL A 46 5.21 -6.26 -0.88
N LEU A 47 4.20 -5.56 -1.41
CA LEU A 47 2.82 -5.84 -1.05
C LEU A 47 2.31 -7.18 -1.55
N VAL A 48 2.71 -7.62 -2.75
CA VAL A 48 2.27 -8.88 -3.34
C VAL A 48 2.74 -10.09 -2.50
N PRO A 49 4.04 -10.26 -2.18
CA PRO A 49 4.51 -11.32 -1.30
C PRO A 49 3.84 -11.30 0.07
N GLU A 50 3.76 -10.12 0.70
CA GLU A 50 3.16 -9.97 2.03
C GLU A 50 1.68 -10.36 2.03
N TYR A 51 0.91 -9.94 1.03
CA TYR A 51 -0.49 -10.32 0.88
C TYR A 51 -0.66 -11.85 0.79
N TYR A 52 0.14 -12.53 -0.03
CA TYR A 52 0.06 -13.99 -0.17
C TYR A 52 0.61 -14.74 1.06
N GLY A 53 1.44 -14.09 1.88
CA GLY A 53 1.87 -14.60 3.19
C GLY A 53 0.78 -14.53 4.27
N LEU A 54 -0.27 -13.72 4.09
CA LEU A 54 -1.39 -13.64 5.01
C LEU A 54 -2.29 -14.88 4.95
N ASN A 55 -2.94 -15.19 6.07
CA ASN A 55 -4.05 -16.14 6.07
C ASN A 55 -5.30 -15.56 5.38
N GLU A 56 -6.29 -16.43 5.10
CA GLU A 56 -7.51 -16.06 4.38
C GLU A 56 -8.23 -14.85 5.01
N LYS A 57 -8.33 -14.81 6.33
CA LYS A 57 -8.96 -13.68 7.05
C LYS A 57 -8.19 -12.38 6.84
N GLY A 58 -6.86 -12.43 6.85
CA GLY A 58 -5.99 -11.29 6.57
C GLY A 58 -6.16 -10.78 5.14
N GLN A 59 -6.15 -11.69 4.16
CA GLN A 59 -6.37 -11.39 2.76
C GLN A 59 -7.74 -10.74 2.51
N GLN A 60 -8.82 -11.32 3.05
CA GLN A 60 -10.16 -10.76 2.97
C GLN A 60 -10.26 -9.37 3.63
N SER A 61 -9.61 -9.19 4.78
CA SER A 61 -9.57 -7.89 5.45
C SER A 61 -8.85 -6.85 4.61
N MET A 62 -7.67 -7.18 4.06
CA MET A 62 -6.88 -6.27 3.22
C MET A 62 -7.65 -5.88 1.95
N LYS A 63 -8.29 -6.84 1.28
CA LYS A 63 -9.16 -6.58 0.13
C LYS A 63 -10.27 -5.59 0.46
N LYS A 64 -10.98 -5.82 1.57
CA LYS A 64 -12.10 -4.97 1.99
C LYS A 64 -11.64 -3.53 2.28
N VAL A 65 -10.50 -3.37 2.96
CA VAL A 65 -9.93 -2.04 3.22
C VAL A 65 -9.61 -1.35 1.90
N LEU A 66 -8.98 -2.05 0.95
CA LEU A 66 -8.62 -1.49 -0.34
C LEU A 66 -9.85 -1.08 -1.17
N GLU A 67 -10.92 -1.88 -1.16
CA GLU A 67 -12.19 -1.54 -1.79
C GLU A 67 -12.79 -0.25 -1.19
N MET A 68 -12.75 -0.13 0.15
CA MET A 68 -13.20 1.08 0.83
C MET A 68 -12.32 2.30 0.48
N CYS A 69 -11.01 2.14 0.35
CA CYS A 69 -10.10 3.20 -0.09
C CYS A 69 -10.41 3.70 -1.51
N LEU A 70 -10.89 2.81 -2.40
CA LEU A 70 -11.24 3.15 -3.78
C LEU A 70 -12.60 3.85 -3.90
N GLU A 71 -13.53 3.54 -3.00
CA GLU A 71 -14.87 4.14 -2.94
C GLU A 71 -14.89 5.50 -2.24
N GLU A 72 -14.00 5.71 -1.27
CA GLU A 72 -13.91 6.96 -0.52
C GLU A 72 -13.41 8.11 -1.41
N LYS A 73 -14.14 9.24 -1.40
CA LYS A 73 -13.81 10.39 -2.26
C LYS A 73 -12.63 11.18 -1.74
N ASN A 74 -12.43 11.19 -0.41
CA ASN A 74 -11.34 11.91 0.23
C ASN A 74 -10.94 11.20 1.53
N PRO A 75 -10.13 10.12 1.47
CA PRO A 75 -9.70 9.42 2.67
C PRO A 75 -8.86 10.35 3.55
N ASN A 76 -9.16 10.41 4.85
CA ASN A 76 -8.31 11.13 5.79
C ASN A 76 -7.04 10.31 6.05
N LEU A 77 -5.94 10.72 5.41
CA LEU A 77 -4.64 10.07 5.50
C LEU A 77 -3.69 10.75 6.50
N ASP A 78 -4.06 11.89 7.07
CA ASP A 78 -3.20 12.67 7.99
C ASP A 78 -2.68 11.81 9.15
N ARG A 79 -3.55 10.98 9.73
CA ARG A 79 -3.18 10.07 10.82
C ARG A 79 -2.36 8.86 10.37
N VAL A 80 -2.50 8.47 9.10
CA VAL A 80 -1.71 7.40 8.49
C VAL A 80 -0.26 7.87 8.36
N PHE A 81 -0.03 9.12 7.92
CA PHE A 81 1.31 9.71 7.77
C PHE A 81 2.07 9.85 9.08
N VAL A 82 1.38 10.10 10.20
CA VAL A 82 2.03 10.15 11.52
C VAL A 82 2.54 8.77 11.97
N SER A 83 2.00 7.69 11.40
CA SER A 83 2.22 6.33 11.87
C SER A 83 3.10 5.49 10.96
N ILE A 84 3.45 5.99 9.76
CA ILE A 84 4.19 5.23 8.75
C ILE A 84 5.30 6.08 8.14
N THR A 85 6.51 5.53 8.11
CA THR A 85 7.66 6.09 7.40
C THR A 85 8.00 5.21 6.20
N MET A 86 7.63 5.65 4.99
CA MET A 86 7.92 4.92 3.76
C MET A 86 9.30 5.33 3.20
N PRO A 87 10.10 4.39 2.67
CA PRO A 87 11.47 4.65 2.27
C PRO A 87 11.61 5.33 0.89
N PHE A 88 10.52 5.77 0.26
CA PHE A 88 10.56 6.27 -1.11
C PHE A 88 11.21 7.64 -1.21
N LYS A 89 11.75 7.94 -2.40
CA LYS A 89 12.33 9.24 -2.73
C LYS A 89 11.34 10.41 -2.62
N SER A 90 10.05 10.14 -2.73
CA SER A 90 9.00 11.16 -2.74
C SER A 90 7.74 10.65 -2.07
N GLU A 91 6.94 11.56 -1.52
CA GLU A 91 5.61 11.23 -1.02
C GLU A 91 4.68 10.84 -2.18
N ILE A 92 3.68 10.00 -1.88
CA ILE A 92 2.66 9.63 -2.85
C ILE A 92 1.71 10.81 -3.07
N VAL A 93 1.61 11.27 -4.31
CA VAL A 93 0.75 12.39 -4.71
C VAL A 93 -0.67 11.91 -5.03
N ASP A 94 -0.80 10.82 -5.79
CA ASP A 94 -2.10 10.24 -6.17
C ASP A 94 -2.35 8.92 -5.44
N TRP A 95 -2.87 9.03 -4.22
CA TRP A 95 -3.26 7.89 -3.39
C TRP A 95 -4.33 7.01 -4.04
N LYS A 96 -5.23 7.60 -4.83
CA LYS A 96 -6.29 6.84 -5.48
C LYS A 96 -5.72 5.97 -6.60
N ALA A 97 -4.81 6.50 -7.40
CA ALA A 97 -4.06 5.71 -8.39
C ALA A 97 -3.23 4.62 -7.71
N PHE A 98 -2.55 4.95 -6.61
CA PHE A 98 -1.77 3.98 -5.85
C PHE A 98 -2.61 2.80 -5.36
N PHE A 99 -3.73 3.06 -4.67
CA PHE A 99 -4.64 1.99 -4.22
C PHE A 99 -5.24 1.21 -5.40
N LYS A 100 -5.50 1.85 -6.53
CA LYS A 100 -6.01 1.18 -7.73
C LYS A 100 -4.98 0.22 -8.30
N ASN A 101 -3.71 0.61 -8.32
CA ASN A 101 -2.63 -0.25 -8.80
C ASN A 101 -2.39 -1.43 -7.86
N ILE A 102 -2.47 -1.23 -6.53
CA ILE A 102 -2.45 -2.34 -5.56
C ILE A 102 -3.60 -3.32 -5.85
N TYR A 103 -4.80 -2.80 -6.08
CA TYR A 103 -5.98 -3.65 -6.33
C TYR A 103 -5.79 -4.47 -7.60
N LYS A 104 -5.30 -3.84 -8.67
CA LYS A 104 -5.04 -4.49 -9.94
C LYS A 104 -4.00 -5.60 -9.83
N GLU A 105 -2.91 -5.36 -9.11
CA GLU A 105 -1.85 -6.36 -8.94
C GLU A 105 -2.29 -7.56 -8.11
N LEU A 106 -3.13 -7.35 -7.09
CA LEU A 106 -3.58 -8.42 -6.20
C LEU A 106 -4.80 -9.19 -6.72
N PHE A 107 -5.69 -8.53 -7.47
CA PHE A 107 -7.02 -9.07 -7.78
C PHE A 107 -7.36 -9.04 -9.28
N GLY A 108 -6.51 -8.46 -10.12
CA GLY A 108 -6.77 -8.25 -11.55
C GLY A 108 -7.57 -6.97 -11.85
N GLU A 109 -7.92 -6.79 -13.12
CA GLU A 109 -8.76 -5.65 -13.52
C GLU A 109 -10.20 -5.80 -13.01
N LYS A 110 -10.77 -4.68 -12.57
CA LYS A 110 -12.16 -4.57 -12.12
C LYS A 110 -13.05 -4.06 -13.24
#